data_AF-A0A432ENQ1-F1
#
_entry.id   AF-A0A432ENQ1-F1
#
_cell.length_a   1.000
_cell.length_b   1.000
_cell.length_c   1.000
_cell.angle_alpha   90.00
_cell.angle_beta   90.00
_cell.angle_gamma   90.00
#
_symmetry.space_group_name_H-M   'P 1'
#
loop_
_entity.id
_entity.type
_entity.pdbx_description
1 polymer ?
#
loop_
_entity_poly.entity_id
_entity_poly.type
_entity_poly.pdbx_seq_one_letter_code
_entity_poly.pdbx_strand_id
1 'polypeptide(L)'
;MLDHTLEAVAAALSLRQGIVLPLQETAEQVAREEQVWTWGVFTASMLHDAARPLLDQRIELFDKRGESLGDWQPWLGAMNHTRARYYRVRFRLDREYRLHEKAVLLIANQILPMKGLAWLADHPVLFGYWIATVSGDWEHAGPLGEIARKGDQTSVAADIGSGQAQLQSFLHGATGKPLHRRLLLALRALLKTGDLPINQPGAAGWLIGKDLWLMSKRVVDAMREAAGDGVPESNIRVFEILQQHGLITPNSDKAIWKARIKSPGWEPEQDFSLLRMPA
;
A
#
# COMPACT_ATOMS: atom_id res chain seq x y z
N MET A 1 5.51 -4.32 -2.08
CA MET A 1 4.44 -4.45 -3.10
C MET A 1 4.63 -5.71 -3.89
N LEU A 2 5.74 -5.88 -4.62
CA LEU A 2 5.98 -7.14 -5.34
C LEU A 2 5.98 -8.34 -4.39
N ASP A 3 6.66 -8.24 -3.25
CA ASP A 3 6.67 -9.30 -2.24
C ASP A 3 5.25 -9.62 -1.75
N HIS A 4 4.49 -8.62 -1.30
CA HIS A 4 3.07 -8.75 -0.94
C HIS A 4 2.24 -9.43 -2.05
N THR A 5 2.40 -9.00 -3.31
CA THR A 5 1.68 -9.61 -4.44
C THR A 5 2.06 -11.08 -4.61
N LEU A 6 3.35 -11.43 -4.50
CA LEU A 6 3.80 -12.82 -4.63
C LEU A 6 3.34 -13.69 -3.45
N GLU A 7 3.29 -13.13 -2.24
CA GLU A 7 2.76 -13.79 -1.04
C GLU A 7 1.25 -14.02 -1.16
N ALA A 8 0.49 -13.02 -1.59
CA ALA A 8 -0.94 -13.14 -1.86
C ALA A 8 -1.22 -14.20 -2.94
N VAL A 9 -0.43 -14.23 -4.01
CA VAL A 9 -0.49 -15.26 -5.06
C VAL A 9 -0.18 -16.64 -4.49
N ALA A 10 0.87 -16.79 -3.69
CA ALA A 10 1.24 -18.07 -3.09
C ALA A 10 0.12 -18.60 -2.16
N ALA A 11 -0.47 -17.71 -1.36
CA ALA A 11 -1.60 -18.04 -0.50
C ALA A 11 -2.84 -18.44 -1.32
N ALA A 12 -3.17 -17.70 -2.37
CA ALA A 12 -4.28 -18.01 -3.27
C ALA A 12 -4.11 -19.37 -3.98
N LEU A 13 -2.89 -19.67 -4.45
CA LEU A 13 -2.58 -20.96 -5.07
C LEU A 13 -2.65 -22.12 -4.08
N SER A 14 -2.21 -21.90 -2.84
CA SER A 14 -2.31 -22.90 -1.77
C SER A 14 -3.77 -23.22 -1.44
N LEU A 15 -4.63 -22.19 -1.37
CA LEU A 15 -6.08 -22.37 -1.22
C LEU A 15 -6.70 -23.10 -2.41
N ARG A 16 -6.29 -22.76 -3.64
CA ARG A 16 -6.78 -23.39 -4.87
C ARG A 16 -6.48 -24.89 -4.93
N GLN A 17 -5.40 -25.39 -4.33
CA GLN A 17 -5.11 -26.83 -4.28
C GLN A 17 -6.17 -27.62 -3.51
N GLY A 18 -6.81 -27.01 -2.50
CA GLY A 18 -7.85 -27.64 -1.68
C GLY A 18 -9.27 -27.51 -2.24
N ILE A 19 -9.45 -26.88 -3.41
CA ILE A 19 -10.78 -26.57 -3.98
C ILE A 19 -10.90 -27.20 -5.36
N VAL A 20 -11.96 -27.99 -5.55
CA VAL A 20 -12.31 -28.57 -6.84
C VAL A 20 -12.98 -27.49 -7.71
N LEU A 21 -12.36 -27.15 -8.83
CA LEU A 21 -12.88 -26.19 -9.81
C LEU A 21 -12.79 -26.79 -11.23
N PRO A 22 -13.77 -26.51 -12.11
CA PRO A 22 -14.96 -25.67 -11.89
C PRO A 22 -15.97 -26.32 -10.91
N LEU A 23 -16.78 -25.50 -10.23
CA LEU A 23 -17.82 -26.01 -9.32
C LEU A 23 -18.96 -26.65 -10.12
N GLN A 24 -19.55 -27.73 -9.57
CA GLN A 24 -20.74 -28.39 -10.11
C GLN A 24 -20.57 -29.02 -11.50
N GLU A 25 -19.33 -29.24 -11.94
CA GLU A 25 -18.99 -29.90 -13.20
C GLU A 25 -18.66 -31.40 -13.01
N THR A 26 -18.59 -32.14 -14.13
CA THR A 26 -18.17 -33.54 -14.11
C THR A 26 -16.67 -33.67 -13.76
N ALA A 27 -16.26 -34.81 -13.19
CA ALA A 27 -14.86 -35.05 -12.85
C ALA A 27 -13.93 -34.96 -14.07
N GLU A 28 -14.41 -35.35 -15.26
CA GLU A 28 -13.69 -35.25 -16.53
C GLU A 28 -13.45 -33.78 -16.93
N GLN A 29 -14.49 -32.95 -16.79
CA GLN A 29 -14.41 -31.52 -17.12
C GLN A 29 -13.55 -30.76 -16.10
N VAL A 30 -13.64 -31.11 -14.81
CA VAL A 30 -12.75 -30.64 -13.75
C VAL A 30 -11.30 -30.95 -14.07
N ALA A 31 -10.97 -32.20 -14.42
CA ALA A 31 -9.60 -32.59 -14.76
C ALA A 31 -9.07 -31.87 -16.00
N ARG A 32 -9.94 -31.65 -17.01
CA ARG A 32 -9.59 -30.96 -18.24
C ARG A 32 -9.30 -29.47 -18.02
N GLU A 33 -10.08 -28.81 -17.16
CA GLU A 33 -9.98 -27.37 -16.93
C GLU A 33 -9.11 -26.98 -15.72
N GLU A 34 -8.66 -27.95 -14.94
CA GLU A 34 -7.91 -27.71 -13.70
C GLU A 34 -6.80 -26.68 -13.88
N GLN A 35 -5.97 -26.86 -14.91
CA GLN A 35 -4.82 -26.01 -15.18
C GLN A 35 -5.22 -24.58 -15.58
N VAL A 36 -6.29 -24.41 -16.37
CA VAL A 36 -6.73 -23.07 -16.78
C VAL A 36 -7.33 -22.31 -15.60
N TRP A 37 -8.02 -22.99 -14.68
CA TRP A 37 -8.51 -22.39 -13.45
C TRP A 37 -7.38 -21.99 -12.50
N THR A 38 -6.33 -22.81 -12.38
CA THR A 38 -5.13 -22.45 -11.62
C THR A 38 -4.44 -21.24 -12.23
N TRP A 39 -4.34 -21.17 -13.57
CA TRP A 39 -3.83 -20.00 -14.28
C TRP A 39 -4.69 -18.75 -14.05
N GLY A 40 -6.01 -18.89 -14.03
CA GLY A 40 -6.94 -17.81 -13.71
C GLY A 40 -6.73 -17.26 -12.30
N VAL A 41 -6.64 -18.14 -11.29
CA VAL A 41 -6.36 -17.74 -9.89
C VAL A 41 -5.02 -17.04 -9.77
N PHE A 42 -3.97 -17.60 -10.37
CA PHE A 42 -2.62 -17.01 -10.37
C PHE A 42 -2.63 -15.59 -10.93
N THR A 43 -3.15 -15.44 -12.15
CA THR A 43 -3.10 -14.16 -12.87
C THR A 43 -4.03 -13.11 -12.26
N ALA A 44 -5.21 -13.49 -11.78
CA ALA A 44 -6.12 -12.55 -11.12
C ALA A 44 -5.54 -12.05 -9.79
N SER A 45 -5.00 -12.95 -8.96
CA SER A 45 -4.38 -12.57 -7.69
C SER A 45 -3.15 -11.69 -7.91
N MET A 46 -2.38 -11.94 -8.96
CA MET A 46 -1.23 -11.10 -9.33
C MET A 46 -1.65 -9.70 -9.80
N LEU A 47 -2.75 -9.58 -10.53
CA LEU A 47 -3.15 -8.32 -11.17
C LEU A 47 -4.06 -7.43 -10.33
N HIS A 48 -4.90 -7.97 -9.44
CA HIS A 48 -5.96 -7.17 -8.79
C HIS A 48 -5.47 -5.87 -8.13
N ASP A 49 -4.21 -5.82 -7.66
CA ASP A 49 -3.57 -4.66 -7.06
C ASP A 49 -2.39 -4.07 -7.86
N ALA A 50 -2.08 -4.61 -9.04
CA ALA A 50 -0.89 -4.24 -9.82
C ALA A 50 -0.92 -2.80 -10.37
N ALA A 51 -2.11 -2.18 -10.46
CA ALA A 51 -2.26 -0.81 -10.95
C ALA A 51 -2.08 0.28 -9.87
N ARG A 52 -1.94 -0.07 -8.58
CA ARG A 52 -1.75 0.92 -7.51
C ARG A 52 -0.57 1.86 -7.77
N PRO A 53 0.64 1.41 -8.14
CA PRO A 53 1.75 2.33 -8.45
C PRO A 53 1.50 3.21 -9.67
N LEU A 54 0.62 2.78 -10.58
CA LEU A 54 0.40 3.47 -11.85
C LEU A 54 -0.48 4.70 -11.68
N LEU A 55 -1.37 4.67 -10.69
CA LEU A 55 -2.36 5.72 -10.47
C LEU A 55 -2.17 6.46 -9.17
N ASP A 56 -1.64 5.82 -8.14
CA ASP A 56 -1.40 6.46 -6.84
C ASP A 56 -0.05 7.18 -6.78
N GLN A 57 0.79 7.01 -7.81
CA GLN A 57 2.14 7.59 -7.87
C GLN A 57 2.36 8.32 -9.20
N ARG A 58 3.08 9.43 -9.11
CA ARG A 58 3.74 10.10 -10.23
C ARG A 58 5.21 9.70 -10.19
N ILE A 59 5.68 9.08 -11.26
CA ILE A 59 7.06 8.62 -11.38
C ILE A 59 7.73 9.47 -12.45
N GLU A 60 8.70 10.29 -12.04
CA GLU A 60 9.52 11.07 -12.96
C GLU A 60 10.79 10.28 -13.31
N LEU A 61 11.13 10.21 -14.59
CA LEU A 61 12.24 9.44 -15.12
C LEU A 61 13.45 10.34 -15.39
N PHE A 62 14.65 9.80 -15.18
CA PHE A 62 15.90 10.49 -15.45
C PHE A 62 16.86 9.60 -16.22
N ASP A 63 17.61 10.19 -17.14
CA ASP A 63 18.63 9.49 -17.92
C ASP A 63 19.89 9.19 -17.09
N LYS A 64 20.92 8.62 -17.72
CA LYS A 64 22.20 8.30 -17.04
C LYS A 64 22.99 9.52 -16.54
N ARG A 65 22.70 10.72 -17.06
CA ARG A 65 23.33 11.99 -16.67
C ARG A 65 22.53 12.73 -15.60
N GLY A 66 21.34 12.22 -15.24
CA GLY A 66 20.43 12.86 -14.30
C GLY A 66 19.52 13.89 -14.94
N GLU A 67 19.42 13.94 -16.27
CA GLU A 67 18.50 14.82 -16.99
C GLU A 67 17.09 14.23 -16.96
N SER A 68 16.08 15.07 -16.71
CA SER A 68 14.68 14.63 -16.65
C SER A 68 14.20 14.21 -18.05
N LEU A 69 13.63 13.02 -18.12
CA LEU A 69 12.95 12.46 -19.30
C LEU A 69 11.43 12.68 -19.23
N GLY A 70 10.96 13.40 -18.21
CA GLY A 70 9.53 13.62 -17.94
C GLY A 70 8.91 12.50 -17.10
N ASP A 71 7.58 12.54 -16.99
CA ASP A 71 6.82 11.55 -16.23
C ASP A 71 6.66 10.25 -17.01
N TRP A 72 6.87 9.13 -16.33
CA TRP A 72 6.53 7.81 -16.85
C TRP A 72 5.03 7.74 -17.12
N GLN A 73 4.70 7.23 -18.31
CA GLN A 73 3.34 6.93 -18.72
C GLN A 73 3.18 5.40 -18.74
N PRO A 74 2.59 4.79 -17.70
CA PRO A 74 2.47 3.34 -17.57
C PRO A 74 1.79 2.66 -18.76
N TRP A 75 0.82 3.36 -19.37
CA TRP A 75 0.05 2.87 -20.51
C TRP A 75 0.89 2.66 -21.76
N LEU A 76 2.02 3.35 -21.87
CA LEU A 76 2.91 3.29 -23.04
C LEU A 76 3.98 2.19 -22.92
N GLY A 77 4.06 1.50 -21.78
CA GLY A 77 5.01 0.42 -21.56
C GLY A 77 5.85 0.56 -20.30
N ALA A 78 6.59 -0.50 -20.01
CA ALA A 78 7.48 -0.57 -18.86
C ALA A 78 8.63 0.47 -18.94
N MET A 79 9.08 0.93 -17.77
CA MET A 79 10.15 1.95 -17.67
C MET A 79 11.45 1.52 -18.36
N ASN A 80 11.75 0.22 -18.42
CA ASN A 80 12.93 -0.34 -19.09
C ASN A 80 12.88 -0.25 -20.62
N HIS A 81 11.73 0.08 -21.21
CA HIS A 81 11.61 0.40 -22.63
C HIS A 81 12.06 1.85 -22.94
N THR A 82 12.28 2.65 -21.90
CA THR A 82 12.80 4.02 -22.02
C THR A 82 14.31 4.05 -21.82
N ARG A 83 14.94 5.23 -22.02
CA ARG A 83 16.38 5.43 -21.73
C ARG A 83 16.65 5.75 -20.25
N ALA A 84 15.63 5.68 -19.39
CA ALA A 84 15.75 6.03 -17.98
C ALA A 84 16.70 5.09 -17.23
N ARG A 85 17.48 5.66 -16.30
CA ARG A 85 18.36 4.95 -15.37
C ARG A 85 18.04 5.25 -13.91
N TYR A 86 17.43 6.40 -13.64
CA TYR A 86 16.97 6.76 -12.31
C TYR A 86 15.51 7.20 -12.39
N TYR A 87 14.83 7.16 -11.24
CA TYR A 87 13.46 7.62 -11.14
C TYR A 87 13.20 8.28 -9.79
N ARG A 88 12.20 9.15 -9.74
CA ARG A 88 11.70 9.80 -8.53
C ARG A 88 10.21 9.53 -8.39
N VAL A 89 9.83 8.92 -7.27
CA VAL A 89 8.43 8.65 -6.92
C VAL A 89 7.86 9.79 -6.11
N ARG A 90 6.67 10.25 -6.48
CA ARG A 90 5.83 11.17 -5.72
C ARG A 90 4.44 10.56 -5.59
N PHE A 91 3.84 10.58 -4.42
CA PHE A 91 2.47 10.09 -4.24
C PHE A 91 1.47 11.16 -4.71
N ARG A 92 0.37 10.72 -5.32
CA ARG A 92 -0.75 11.60 -5.68
C ARG A 92 -1.68 11.76 -4.48
N LEU A 93 -2.00 13.01 -4.16
CA LEU A 93 -2.84 13.39 -2.99
C LEU A 93 -4.34 13.42 -3.33
N ASP A 94 -4.67 13.40 -4.61
CA ASP A 94 -5.99 13.47 -5.23
C ASP A 94 -6.41 12.09 -5.80
N ARG A 95 -6.05 11.01 -5.10
CA ARG A 95 -6.40 9.65 -5.54
C ARG A 95 -7.92 9.46 -5.63
N GLU A 96 -8.39 9.02 -6.78
CA GLU A 96 -9.74 8.47 -6.92
C GLU A 96 -9.78 7.07 -6.33
N TYR A 97 -10.58 6.90 -5.29
CA TYR A 97 -10.73 5.63 -4.60
C TYR A 97 -11.23 4.54 -5.58
N ARG A 98 -10.50 3.41 -5.66
CA ARG A 98 -10.77 2.23 -6.51
C ARG A 98 -10.56 2.38 -8.03
N LEU A 99 -10.07 3.53 -8.52
CA LEU A 99 -9.76 3.64 -9.96
C LEU A 99 -8.67 2.64 -10.39
N HIS A 100 -7.71 2.35 -9.51
CA HIS A 100 -6.66 1.36 -9.77
C HIS A 100 -7.20 -0.04 -9.99
N GLU A 101 -8.26 -0.45 -9.29
CA GLU A 101 -8.89 -1.77 -9.48
C GLU A 101 -9.34 -1.92 -10.94
N LYS A 102 -9.91 -0.87 -11.54
CA LYS A 102 -10.39 -0.92 -12.93
C LYS A 102 -9.28 -0.77 -13.96
N ALA A 103 -8.31 0.08 -13.66
CA ALA A 103 -7.31 0.49 -14.64
C ALA A 103 -6.28 -0.60 -14.97
N VAL A 104 -6.13 -1.62 -14.12
CA VAL A 104 -5.19 -2.72 -14.40
C VAL A 104 -5.54 -3.49 -15.67
N LEU A 105 -6.83 -3.55 -16.05
CA LEU A 105 -7.24 -4.20 -17.29
C LEU A 105 -6.62 -3.53 -18.54
N LEU A 106 -6.31 -2.23 -18.48
CA LEU A 106 -5.68 -1.50 -19.59
C LEU A 106 -4.23 -1.93 -19.84
N ILE A 107 -3.59 -2.55 -18.85
CA ILE A 107 -2.19 -2.97 -18.91
C ILE A 107 -2.01 -4.50 -18.74
N ALA A 108 -3.11 -5.25 -18.62
CA ALA A 108 -3.05 -6.69 -18.42
C ALA A 108 -2.26 -7.39 -19.55
N ASN A 109 -2.38 -6.91 -20.79
CA ASN A 109 -1.62 -7.41 -21.96
C ASN A 109 -0.14 -7.00 -21.97
N GLN A 110 0.27 -6.04 -21.13
CA GLN A 110 1.68 -5.67 -20.95
C GLN A 110 2.37 -6.56 -19.92
N ILE A 111 1.60 -7.17 -19.02
CA ILE A 111 2.09 -8.06 -17.96
C ILE A 111 1.94 -9.53 -18.35
N LEU A 112 0.78 -9.90 -18.90
CA LEU A 112 0.46 -11.29 -19.21
C LEU A 112 0.85 -11.65 -20.66
N PRO A 113 1.35 -12.87 -20.88
CA PRO A 113 1.59 -13.35 -22.23
C PRO A 113 0.26 -13.51 -22.98
N MET A 114 0.22 -13.05 -24.24
CA MET A 114 -0.99 -13.11 -25.08
C MET A 114 -1.60 -14.52 -25.18
N LYS A 115 -0.76 -15.57 -25.22
CA LYS A 115 -1.24 -16.97 -25.22
C LYS A 115 -2.01 -17.33 -23.95
N GLY A 116 -1.60 -16.81 -22.79
CA GLY A 116 -2.27 -17.05 -21.52
C GLY A 116 -3.60 -16.28 -21.41
N LEU A 117 -3.69 -15.08 -21.98
CA LEU A 117 -4.95 -14.35 -22.09
C LEU A 117 -5.92 -15.04 -23.05
N ALA A 118 -5.44 -15.50 -24.21
CA ALA A 118 -6.25 -16.26 -25.16
C ALA A 118 -6.80 -17.55 -24.53
N TRP A 119 -5.97 -18.26 -23.76
CA TRP A 119 -6.39 -19.49 -23.08
C TRP A 119 -7.49 -19.25 -22.03
N LEU A 120 -7.43 -18.13 -21.31
CA LEU A 120 -8.54 -17.70 -20.43
C LEU A 120 -9.80 -17.40 -21.25
N ALA A 121 -9.68 -16.66 -22.36
CA ALA A 121 -10.79 -16.26 -23.20
C ALA A 121 -11.52 -17.46 -23.86
N ASP A 122 -10.82 -18.56 -24.13
CA ASP A 122 -11.41 -19.82 -24.60
C ASP A 122 -12.37 -20.47 -23.58
N HIS A 123 -12.38 -19.99 -22.32
CA HIS A 123 -13.25 -20.46 -21.23
C HIS A 123 -14.10 -19.28 -20.70
N PRO A 124 -15.23 -18.93 -21.34
CA PRO A 124 -15.95 -17.68 -21.09
C PRO A 124 -16.41 -17.47 -19.64
N VAL A 125 -16.82 -18.54 -18.94
CA VAL A 125 -17.24 -18.46 -17.52
C VAL A 125 -16.06 -18.06 -16.63
N LEU A 126 -14.94 -18.76 -16.79
CA LEU A 126 -13.70 -18.44 -16.08
C LEU A 126 -13.20 -17.04 -16.43
N PHE A 127 -13.25 -16.67 -17.71
CA PHE A 127 -12.84 -15.34 -18.16
C PHE A 127 -13.69 -14.22 -17.55
N GLY A 128 -15.01 -14.44 -17.44
CA GLY A 128 -15.93 -13.52 -16.75
C GLY A 128 -15.53 -13.32 -15.28
N TYR A 129 -15.30 -14.41 -14.54
CA TYR A 129 -14.82 -14.34 -13.16
C TYR A 129 -13.46 -13.66 -13.04
N TRP A 130 -12.57 -13.91 -13.99
CA TRP A 130 -11.25 -13.26 -14.02
C TRP A 130 -11.35 -11.75 -14.23
N ILE A 131 -12.15 -11.28 -15.21
CA ILE A 131 -12.37 -9.85 -15.46
C ILE A 131 -12.97 -9.19 -14.21
N ALA A 132 -14.00 -9.81 -13.63
CA ALA A 132 -14.68 -9.28 -12.45
C ALA A 132 -13.72 -9.18 -11.25
N THR A 133 -12.92 -10.22 -10.99
CA THR A 133 -11.91 -10.22 -9.93
C THR A 133 -10.86 -9.12 -10.13
N VAL A 134 -10.31 -9.05 -11.34
CA VAL A 134 -9.22 -8.10 -11.66
C VAL A 134 -9.71 -6.65 -11.63
N SER A 135 -10.98 -6.40 -11.96
CA SER A 135 -11.60 -5.07 -11.96
C SER A 135 -12.21 -4.63 -10.62
N GLY A 136 -12.16 -5.49 -9.59
CA GLY A 136 -12.74 -5.22 -8.27
C GLY A 136 -14.27 -5.39 -8.19
N ASP A 137 -14.88 -6.05 -9.18
CA ASP A 137 -16.29 -6.44 -9.18
C ASP A 137 -16.48 -7.77 -8.42
N TRP A 138 -16.38 -7.68 -7.09
CA TRP A 138 -16.44 -8.85 -6.20
C TRP A 138 -17.80 -9.55 -6.20
N GLU A 139 -18.88 -8.89 -6.62
CA GLU A 139 -20.21 -9.47 -6.73
C GLU A 139 -20.26 -10.53 -7.86
N HIS A 140 -19.55 -10.26 -8.97
CA HIS A 140 -19.50 -11.15 -10.13
C HIS A 140 -18.21 -11.97 -10.21
N ALA A 141 -17.34 -11.90 -9.20
CA ALA A 141 -16.01 -12.53 -9.22
C ALA A 141 -16.03 -14.06 -9.00
N GLY A 142 -17.15 -14.60 -8.51
CA GLY A 142 -17.37 -16.03 -8.35
C GLY A 142 -16.31 -16.74 -7.48
N PRO A 143 -16.12 -18.05 -7.67
CA PRO A 143 -15.19 -18.85 -6.86
C PRO A 143 -13.73 -18.40 -6.99
N LEU A 144 -13.34 -17.90 -8.17
CA LEU A 144 -12.00 -17.39 -8.43
C LEU A 144 -11.72 -16.14 -7.58
N GLY A 145 -12.67 -15.20 -7.53
CA GLY A 145 -12.57 -14.00 -6.72
C GLY A 145 -12.53 -14.28 -5.23
N GLU A 146 -13.30 -15.26 -4.76
CA GLU A 146 -13.25 -15.68 -3.36
C GLU A 146 -11.87 -16.21 -2.95
N ILE A 147 -11.24 -17.01 -3.82
CA ILE A 147 -9.89 -17.53 -3.59
C ILE A 147 -8.87 -16.39 -3.57
N ALA A 148 -8.92 -15.49 -4.56
CA ALA A 148 -8.02 -14.35 -4.63
C ALA A 148 -8.14 -13.45 -3.38
N ARG A 149 -9.37 -13.14 -2.95
CA ARG A 149 -9.65 -12.33 -1.76
C ARG A 149 -9.16 -12.99 -0.47
N LYS A 150 -9.39 -14.31 -0.31
CA LYS A 150 -8.89 -15.06 0.86
C LYS A 150 -7.36 -15.13 0.87
N GLY A 151 -6.73 -15.29 -0.30
CA GLY A 151 -5.28 -15.26 -0.44
C GLY A 151 -4.68 -13.93 0.00
N ASP A 152 -5.24 -12.81 -0.49
CA ASP A 152 -4.82 -11.46 -0.07
C ASP A 152 -5.00 -11.26 1.44
N GLN A 153 -6.17 -11.58 2.01
CA GLN A 153 -6.41 -11.49 3.47
C GLN A 153 -5.43 -12.32 4.30
N THR A 154 -5.09 -13.53 3.83
CA THR A 154 -4.14 -14.41 4.51
C THR A 154 -2.73 -13.81 4.49
N SER A 155 -2.32 -13.24 3.35
CA SER A 155 -1.04 -12.54 3.24
C SER A 155 -0.98 -11.34 4.18
N VAL A 156 -2.02 -10.50 4.23
CA VAL A 156 -2.08 -9.33 5.13
C VAL A 156 -2.02 -9.75 6.61
N ALA A 157 -2.70 -10.83 7.00
CA ALA A 157 -2.67 -11.33 8.37
C ALA A 157 -1.27 -11.84 8.77
N ALA A 158 -0.57 -12.52 7.86
CA ALA A 158 0.82 -12.94 8.06
C ALA A 158 1.79 -11.74 8.09
N ASP A 159 1.52 -10.71 7.30
CA ASP A 159 2.29 -9.46 7.22
C ASP A 159 2.19 -8.62 8.50
N ILE A 160 1.03 -8.66 9.18
CA ILE A 160 0.83 -8.01 10.49
C ILE A 160 1.63 -8.75 11.59
N GLY A 161 1.63 -10.09 11.57
CA GLY A 161 2.37 -10.91 12.53
C GLY A 161 3.89 -10.88 12.33
N SER A 162 4.37 -10.80 11.09
CA SER A 162 5.80 -10.70 10.74
C SER A 162 6.32 -9.26 10.67
N GLY A 163 5.40 -8.29 10.67
CA GLY A 163 5.67 -6.87 10.53
C GLY A 163 6.65 -6.34 11.58
N GLN A 164 6.65 -6.85 12.81
CA GLN A 164 7.61 -6.44 13.85
C GLN A 164 9.06 -6.85 13.53
N ALA A 165 9.28 -8.05 12.98
CA ALA A 165 10.62 -8.55 12.64
C ALA A 165 11.18 -7.86 11.37
N GLN A 166 10.33 -7.65 10.35
CA GLN A 166 10.69 -6.86 9.18
C GLN A 166 10.90 -5.38 9.50
N LEU A 167 10.15 -4.81 10.45
CA LEU A 167 10.35 -3.45 10.94
C LEU A 167 11.76 -3.26 11.48
N GLN A 168 12.17 -4.16 12.36
CA GLN A 168 13.48 -4.12 13.02
C GLN A 168 14.61 -4.21 12.00
N SER A 169 14.46 -5.07 10.98
CA SER A 169 15.39 -5.18 9.86
C SER A 169 15.42 -3.93 8.96
N PHE A 170 14.25 -3.37 8.61
CA PHE A 170 14.14 -2.18 7.77
C PHE A 170 14.67 -0.90 8.46
N LEU A 171 14.44 -0.76 9.77
CA LEU A 171 14.95 0.33 10.60
C LEU A 171 16.47 0.20 10.79
N HIS A 172 17.00 -1.03 11.00
CA HIS A 172 18.44 -1.29 10.98
C HIS A 172 19.11 -0.93 9.65
N GLY A 173 18.47 -1.23 8.52
CA GLY A 173 18.93 -0.84 7.18
C GLY A 173 18.82 0.66 6.87
N ALA A 174 18.16 1.45 7.73
CA ALA A 174 17.97 2.90 7.55
C ALA A 174 19.08 3.74 8.20
N THR A 175 20.09 3.13 8.81
CA THR A 175 21.23 3.79 9.48
C THR A 175 22.02 4.78 8.59
N GLY A 176 21.96 4.62 7.25
CA GLY A 176 22.52 5.56 6.28
C GLY A 176 21.57 6.68 5.79
N LYS A 177 20.31 6.73 6.24
CA LYS A 177 19.32 7.74 5.80
C LYS A 177 19.35 8.98 6.71
N PRO A 178 19.09 10.20 6.17
CA PRO A 178 18.95 11.41 6.98
C PRO A 178 17.92 11.25 8.09
N LEU A 179 18.18 11.87 9.25
CA LEU A 179 17.37 11.72 10.48
C LEU A 179 15.87 11.98 10.28
N HIS A 180 15.49 13.05 9.57
CA HIS A 180 14.07 13.36 9.28
C HIS A 180 13.37 12.21 8.53
N ARG A 181 14.10 11.50 7.66
CA ARG A 181 13.58 10.36 6.90
C ARG A 181 13.44 9.14 7.80
N ARG A 182 14.38 8.91 8.72
CA ARG A 182 14.26 7.85 9.74
C ARG A 182 13.03 8.08 10.64
N LEU A 183 12.84 9.31 11.12
CA LEU A 183 11.66 9.68 11.93
C LEU A 183 10.34 9.46 11.17
N LEU A 184 10.27 9.86 9.90
CA LEU A 184 9.07 9.63 9.08
C LEU A 184 8.80 8.13 8.84
N LEU A 185 9.85 7.35 8.63
CA LEU A 185 9.73 5.90 8.48
C LEU A 185 9.26 5.23 9.78
N ALA A 186 9.80 5.64 10.93
CA ALA A 186 9.38 5.20 12.25
C ALA A 186 7.90 5.53 12.51
N LEU A 187 7.45 6.75 12.18
CA LEU A 187 6.04 7.13 12.30
C LEU A 187 5.13 6.23 11.46
N ARG A 188 5.47 6.04 10.17
CA ARG A 188 4.67 5.18 9.27
C ARG A 188 4.57 3.75 9.78
N ALA A 189 5.66 3.25 10.32
CA ALA A 189 5.73 1.92 10.91
C ALA A 189 4.78 1.79 12.11
N LEU A 190 4.87 2.69 13.09
CA LEU A 190 4.04 2.70 14.29
C LEU A 190 2.54 2.84 13.99
N LEU A 191 2.21 3.56 12.91
CA LEU A 191 0.82 3.66 12.42
C LEU A 191 0.36 2.35 11.76
N LYS A 192 1.23 1.65 11.00
CA LYS A 192 0.91 0.37 10.34
C LYS A 192 0.72 -0.77 11.35
N THR A 193 1.56 -0.84 12.37
CA THR A 193 1.52 -1.89 13.41
C THR A 193 0.41 -1.69 14.44
N GLY A 194 -0.13 -0.47 14.53
CA GLY A 194 -1.18 -0.12 15.50
C GLY A 194 -0.65 0.36 16.86
N ASP A 195 0.67 0.49 17.03
CA ASP A 195 1.29 1.02 18.26
C ASP A 195 0.92 2.50 18.50
N LEU A 196 0.67 3.23 17.42
CA LEU A 196 0.05 4.56 17.44
C LEU A 196 -1.34 4.50 16.79
N PRO A 197 -2.39 4.10 17.53
CA PRO A 197 -3.74 4.06 16.98
C PRO A 197 -4.23 5.47 16.64
N ILE A 198 -5.07 5.59 15.61
CA ILE A 198 -5.67 6.86 15.15
C ILE A 198 -7.20 6.77 15.09
N ASN A 199 -7.88 7.91 15.10
CA ASN A 199 -9.34 8.04 14.90
C ASN A 199 -10.22 7.31 15.93
N GLN A 200 -9.74 7.16 17.17
CA GLN A 200 -10.51 6.61 18.28
C GLN A 200 -10.32 7.44 19.56
N PRO A 201 -11.23 7.39 20.53
CA PRO A 201 -11.03 8.02 21.84
C PRO A 201 -9.70 7.58 22.47
N GLY A 202 -8.88 8.55 22.93
CA GLY A 202 -7.56 8.26 23.51
C GLY A 202 -6.47 7.84 22.51
N ALA A 203 -6.69 7.98 21.20
CA ALA A 203 -5.72 7.72 20.15
C ALA A 203 -4.45 8.59 20.22
N ALA A 204 -3.44 8.21 19.46
CA ALA A 204 -2.24 9.01 19.23
C ALA A 204 -2.44 10.11 18.18
N GLY A 205 -3.53 10.06 17.40
CA GLY A 205 -3.85 11.10 16.44
C GLY A 205 -5.20 10.93 15.75
N TRP A 206 -5.55 11.93 14.93
CA TRP A 206 -6.80 12.01 14.18
C TRP A 206 -6.52 12.49 12.76
N LEU A 207 -7.13 11.84 11.78
CA LEU A 207 -7.13 12.29 10.39
C LEU A 207 -8.39 13.15 10.17
N ILE A 208 -8.20 14.45 9.98
CA ILE A 208 -9.30 15.40 9.77
C ILE A 208 -9.11 16.04 8.39
N GLY A 209 -10.04 15.75 7.47
CA GLY A 209 -9.89 16.13 6.08
C GLY A 209 -8.67 15.46 5.45
N LYS A 210 -7.67 16.25 5.09
CA LYS A 210 -6.39 15.77 4.55
C LYS A 210 -5.23 15.86 5.55
N ASP A 211 -5.46 16.44 6.73
CA ASP A 211 -4.38 16.66 7.69
C ASP A 211 -4.40 15.62 8.79
N LEU A 212 -3.22 15.11 9.10
CA LEU A 212 -3.00 14.21 10.22
C LEU A 212 -2.58 15.02 11.45
N TRP A 213 -3.42 14.97 12.49
CA TRP A 213 -3.21 15.65 13.76
C TRP A 213 -2.69 14.66 14.79
N LEU A 214 -1.49 14.87 15.29
CA LEU A 214 -0.74 13.91 16.11
C LEU A 214 -0.47 14.47 17.49
N MET A 215 -0.67 13.65 18.53
CA MET A 215 -0.31 13.98 19.91
C MET A 215 1.20 14.21 20.02
N SER A 216 1.61 15.48 20.14
CA SER A 216 3.01 15.91 19.96
C SER A 216 4.02 15.10 20.78
N LYS A 217 3.82 15.01 22.09
CA LYS A 217 4.70 14.25 22.99
C LYS A 217 4.67 12.76 22.71
N ARG A 218 3.49 12.13 22.75
CA ARG A 218 3.31 10.67 22.58
C ARG A 218 3.93 10.18 21.27
N VAL A 219 3.72 10.91 20.19
CA VAL A 219 4.19 10.51 18.87
C VAL A 219 5.69 10.75 18.71
N VAL A 220 6.25 11.85 19.22
CA VAL A 220 7.70 12.07 19.19
C VAL A 220 8.47 11.06 20.04
N ASP A 221 7.97 10.72 21.22
CA ASP A 221 8.63 9.76 22.09
C ASP A 221 8.66 8.37 21.43
N ALA A 222 7.54 7.94 20.85
CA ALA A 222 7.48 6.68 20.11
C ALA A 222 8.35 6.69 18.83
N MET A 223 8.38 7.80 18.08
CA MET A 223 9.27 7.94 16.92
C MET A 223 10.75 7.88 17.32
N ARG A 224 11.12 8.48 18.46
CA ARG A 224 12.49 8.46 18.97
C ARG A 224 12.93 7.04 19.30
N GLU A 225 12.10 6.32 20.05
CA GLU A 225 12.36 4.92 20.42
C GLU A 225 12.50 4.03 19.19
N ALA A 226 11.62 4.19 18.19
CA ALA A 226 11.65 3.38 16.98
C ALA A 226 12.75 3.79 15.97
N ALA A 227 13.19 5.06 15.94
CA ALA A 227 14.20 5.52 14.98
C ALA A 227 15.64 5.17 15.38
N GLY A 228 15.87 4.78 16.64
CA GLY A 228 17.18 4.41 17.19
C GLY A 228 18.13 5.60 17.37
N ASP A 229 19.44 5.33 17.32
CA ASP A 229 20.48 6.29 17.72
C ASP A 229 20.52 7.59 16.91
N GLY A 230 20.97 8.66 17.57
CA GLY A 230 21.19 9.99 16.96
C GLY A 230 19.94 10.86 16.84
N VAL A 231 18.81 10.46 17.44
CA VAL A 231 17.63 11.32 17.60
C VAL A 231 17.82 12.20 18.83
N PRO A 232 17.58 13.53 18.76
CA PRO A 232 17.66 14.41 19.92
C PRO A 232 16.68 14.05 21.05
N GLU A 233 17.15 14.08 22.29
CA GLU A 233 16.32 13.94 23.50
C GLU A 233 15.30 15.08 23.63
N SER A 234 15.65 16.28 23.17
CA SER A 234 14.75 17.43 23.21
C SER A 234 13.64 17.31 22.16
N ASN A 235 12.39 17.24 22.63
CA ASN A 235 11.21 17.28 21.75
C ASN A 235 11.19 18.54 20.89
N ILE A 236 11.65 19.68 21.41
CA ILE A 236 11.76 20.94 20.65
C ILE A 236 12.66 20.76 19.44
N ARG A 237 13.82 20.12 19.64
CA ARG A 237 14.77 19.90 18.54
C ARG A 237 14.23 18.94 17.48
N VAL A 238 13.48 17.92 17.89
CA VAL A 238 12.78 17.02 16.96
C VAL A 238 11.74 17.81 16.16
N PHE A 239 10.95 18.67 16.81
CA PHE A 239 9.97 19.52 16.13
C PHE A 239 10.63 20.45 15.10
N GLU A 240 11.74 21.09 15.44
CA GLU A 240 12.51 21.95 14.53
C GLU A 240 12.97 21.17 13.29
N ILE A 241 13.48 19.95 13.47
CA ILE A 241 13.91 19.08 12.37
C ILE A 241 12.73 18.75 11.45
N LEU A 242 11.57 18.39 12.02
CA LEU A 242 10.37 18.10 11.25
C LEU A 242 9.89 19.34 10.48
N GLN A 243 9.93 20.53 11.09
CA GLN A 243 9.57 21.80 10.43
C GLN A 243 10.56 22.18 9.32
N GLN A 244 11.86 22.10 9.59
CA GLN A 244 12.93 22.43 8.64
C GLN A 244 12.84 21.59 7.36
N HIS A 245 12.35 20.36 7.48
CA HIS A 245 12.14 19.45 6.35
C HIS A 245 10.69 19.47 5.81
N GLY A 246 9.84 20.39 6.28
CA GLY A 246 8.47 20.56 5.79
C GLY A 246 7.53 19.40 6.09
N LEU A 247 7.84 18.58 7.10
CA LEU A 247 7.06 17.40 7.47
C LEU A 247 5.86 17.73 8.36
N ILE A 248 5.91 18.87 9.06
CA ILE A 248 4.80 19.39 9.88
C ILE A 248 4.51 20.84 9.51
N THR A 249 3.23 21.20 9.54
CA THR A 249 2.74 22.56 9.33
C THR A 249 2.95 23.38 10.60
N PRO A 250 3.72 24.48 10.55
CA PRO A 250 3.92 25.36 11.69
C PRO A 250 2.63 26.09 12.06
N ASN A 251 2.46 26.34 13.36
CA ASN A 251 1.51 27.29 13.92
C ASN A 251 2.25 28.61 14.15
N SER A 252 2.22 29.49 13.14
CA SER A 252 3.08 30.68 13.05
C SER A 252 4.57 30.31 13.07
N ASP A 253 5.27 30.61 14.17
CA ASP A 253 6.68 30.35 14.43
C ASP A 253 6.90 29.07 15.28
N LYS A 254 5.83 28.43 15.78
CA LYS A 254 5.91 27.26 16.67
C LYS A 254 5.41 26.00 15.99
N ALA A 255 5.91 24.84 16.43
CA ALA A 255 5.47 23.54 15.90
C ALA A 255 4.11 23.07 16.45
N ILE A 256 3.74 23.52 17.65
CA ILE A 256 2.61 22.97 18.41
C ILE A 256 1.32 23.74 18.13
N TRP A 257 0.28 22.99 17.84
CA TRP A 257 -1.11 23.43 17.79
C TRP A 257 -1.81 23.06 19.10
N LYS A 258 -2.55 24.00 19.69
CA LYS A 258 -3.45 23.69 20.81
C LYS A 258 -4.86 23.51 20.27
N ALA A 259 -5.48 22.36 20.55
CA ALA A 259 -6.83 22.10 20.09
C ALA A 259 -7.59 21.21 21.09
N ARG A 260 -8.91 21.39 21.13
CA ARG A 260 -9.83 20.48 21.81
C ARG A 260 -10.30 19.40 20.85
N ILE A 261 -10.37 18.16 21.33
CA ILE A 261 -10.82 17.03 20.54
C ILE A 261 -12.28 16.76 20.86
N LYS A 262 -13.12 16.68 19.83
CA LYS A 262 -14.52 16.25 19.96
C LYS A 262 -14.71 14.94 19.21
N SER A 263 -15.19 13.92 19.90
CA SER A 263 -15.58 12.64 19.30
C SER A 263 -16.94 12.21 19.85
N PRO A 264 -17.73 11.40 19.12
CA PRO A 264 -19.04 10.95 19.60
C PRO A 264 -18.91 10.25 20.97
N GLY A 265 -19.54 10.81 22.00
CA GLY A 265 -19.48 10.29 23.38
C GLY A 265 -18.15 10.55 24.12
N TRP A 266 -17.20 11.29 23.54
CA TRP A 266 -15.93 11.64 24.16
C TRP A 266 -15.51 13.06 23.79
N GLU A 267 -15.77 14.01 24.69
CA GLU A 267 -15.42 15.43 24.55
C GLU A 267 -14.67 15.92 25.80
N PRO A 268 -13.36 15.69 25.87
CA PRO A 268 -12.53 16.22 26.95
C PRO A 268 -12.56 17.77 26.95
N GLU A 269 -12.67 18.37 28.13
CA GLU A 269 -12.68 19.84 28.29
C GLU A 269 -11.29 20.47 28.11
N GLN A 270 -10.22 19.67 28.27
CA GLN A 270 -8.84 20.13 28.19
C GLN A 270 -8.34 20.30 26.75
N ASP A 271 -7.38 21.21 26.58
CA ASP A 271 -6.65 21.39 25.32
C ASP A 271 -5.50 20.40 25.20
N PHE A 272 -5.30 19.88 23.99
CA PHE A 272 -4.22 18.97 23.64
C PHE A 272 -3.18 19.67 22.79
N SER A 273 -1.92 19.24 22.95
CA SER A 273 -0.78 19.73 22.14
C SER A 273 -0.54 18.80 20.96
N LEU A 274 -0.83 19.29 19.76
CA LEU A 274 -0.82 18.54 18.52
C LEU A 274 0.26 19.02 17.55
N LEU A 275 0.77 18.10 16.75
CA LEU A 275 1.49 18.39 15.51
C LEU A 275 0.53 18.21 14.35
N ARG A 276 0.56 19.13 13.39
CA ARG A 276 -0.22 19.03 12.15
C ARG A 276 0.72 18.56 11.05
N MET A 277 0.47 17.38 10.48
CA MET A 277 1.15 16.89 9.28
C MET A 277 0.23 17.05 8.08
N PRO A 278 0.64 17.81 7.05
CA PRO A 278 -0.10 17.84 5.79
C PRO A 278 0.07 16.50 5.07
N ALA A 279 -0.94 16.08 4.30
CA ALA A 279 -0.85 14.90 3.44
C ALA A 279 0.25 15.03 2.38
#